data_AF-A0A345QYT1-F1
#
_entry.id   AF-A0A345QYT1-F1
#
_cell.length_a   1.000
_cell.length_b   1.000
_cell.length_c   1.000
_cell.angle_alpha   90.00
_cell.angle_beta   90.00
_cell.angle_gamma   90.00
#
_symmetry.space_group_name_H-M   'P 1'
#
loop_
_entity.id
_entity.type
_entity.pdbx_description
1 polymer ?
#
loop_
_entity_poly.entity_id
_entity_poly.type
_entity_poly.pdbx_seq_one_letter_code
_entity_poly.pdbx_strand_id
1 'polypeptide(L)'
;MSDRPTFDDIRREQKSFIGPPEPPTGAKMPRKLTKADEVNEATLVTLSIIRRALRAGQPIDPKHLPERVVEILEANCVCSKMPMADGRPHYQIDDVIKALDLLIGEATGE
;
A
#
# COMPACT_ATOMS: atom_id res chain seq x y z
N MET A 1 -23.42 1.41 62.62
CA MET A 1 -23.64 0.16 61.85
C MET A 1 -23.12 0.45 60.46
N SER A 2 -22.07 -0.25 60.02
CA SER A 2 -21.36 0.09 58.79
C SER A 2 -21.83 -0.83 57.67
N ASP A 3 -22.71 -0.32 56.80
CA ASP A 3 -23.16 -0.99 55.58
C ASP A 3 -22.06 -0.93 54.50
N ARG A 4 -20.90 -1.53 54.81
CA ARG A 4 -19.84 -1.69 53.81
C ARG A 4 -19.94 -3.09 53.21
N PRO A 5 -20.11 -3.21 51.89
CA PRO A 5 -20.16 -4.52 51.24
C PRO A 5 -18.87 -5.27 51.51
N THR A 6 -19.00 -6.55 51.84
CA THR A 6 -17.87 -7.43 52.04
C THR A 6 -17.27 -7.86 50.71
N PHE A 7 -16.03 -8.34 50.73
CA PHE A 7 -15.35 -8.83 49.52
C PHE A 7 -16.10 -9.97 48.82
N ASP A 8 -16.91 -10.73 49.57
CA ASP A 8 -17.76 -11.78 49.00
C ASP A 8 -18.98 -11.21 48.25
N ASP A 9 -19.50 -10.05 48.67
CA ASP A 9 -20.59 -9.36 47.97
C ASP A 9 -20.11 -8.84 46.60
N ILE A 10 -18.92 -8.25 46.57
CA ILE A 10 -18.28 -7.75 45.33
C ILE A 10 -17.99 -8.90 44.36
N ARG A 11 -17.51 -10.04 44.88
CA ARG A 11 -17.24 -11.24 44.07
C ARG A 11 -18.50 -11.86 43.49
N ARG A 12 -19.61 -11.78 44.22
CA ARG A 12 -20.91 -12.26 43.75
C ARG A 12 -21.43 -11.38 42.60
N GLU A 13 -21.35 -10.06 42.75
CA GLU A 13 -21.77 -9.12 41.71
C GLU A 13 -20.96 -9.26 40.41
N GLN A 14 -19.65 -9.45 40.51
CA GLN A 14 -18.78 -9.67 39.34
C GLN A 14 -19.10 -10.96 38.58
N LYS A 15 -19.54 -12.03 39.25
CA LYS A 15 -19.93 -13.29 38.58
C LYS A 15 -21.23 -13.16 37.78
N SER A 16 -22.09 -12.22 38.17
CA SER A 16 -23.35 -11.91 37.48
C SER A 16 -23.22 -10.76 36.48
N PHE A 17 -22.06 -10.11 36.39
CA PHE A 17 -21.82 -9.05 35.43
C PHE A 17 -21.60 -9.65 34.04
N ILE A 18 -22.69 -9.74 33.28
CA ILE A 18 -22.63 -9.94 31.85
C ILE A 18 -22.39 -8.55 31.25
N GLY A 19 -21.13 -8.27 30.90
CA GLY A 19 -20.77 -7.03 30.22
C GLY A 19 -21.56 -6.86 28.92
N PRO A 20 -21.54 -5.66 28.31
CA PRO A 20 -22.18 -5.47 27.01
C PRO A 20 -21.67 -6.53 26.02
N PRO A 21 -22.55 -7.11 25.19
CA PRO A 21 -22.16 -8.13 24.25
C PRO A 21 -21.01 -7.63 23.38
N GLU A 22 -20.02 -8.48 23.12
CA GLU A 22 -18.94 -8.14 22.19
C GLU A 22 -19.56 -7.69 20.85
N PRO A 23 -19.08 -6.59 20.26
CA PRO A 23 -19.57 -6.16 18.97
C PRO A 23 -19.37 -7.32 17.99
N PRO A 24 -20.36 -7.62 17.13
CA PRO A 24 -20.25 -8.75 16.23
C PRO A 24 -18.99 -8.60 15.39
N THR A 25 -18.11 -9.59 15.48
CA THR A 25 -16.98 -9.81 14.56
C THR A 25 -17.52 -10.30 13.21
N GLY A 26 -18.46 -9.54 12.63
CA GLY A 26 -18.87 -9.74 11.25
C GLY A 26 -17.66 -9.51 10.35
N ALA A 27 -17.57 -10.29 9.27
CA ALA A 27 -16.55 -10.08 8.24
C ALA A 27 -16.50 -8.59 7.90
N LYS A 28 -15.38 -7.92 8.21
CA LYS A 28 -15.15 -6.54 7.80
C LYS A 28 -15.28 -6.54 6.29
N MET A 29 -16.36 -5.97 5.76
CA MET A 29 -16.49 -5.80 4.32
C MET A 29 -15.23 -5.08 3.85
N PRO A 30 -14.53 -5.59 2.83
CA PRO A 30 -13.31 -4.96 2.35
C PRO A 30 -13.66 -3.52 2.01
N ARG A 31 -13.04 -2.58 2.74
CA ARG A 31 -13.20 -1.15 2.46
C ARG A 31 -12.76 -0.94 1.01
N LYS A 32 -13.55 -0.20 0.22
CA LYS A 32 -13.12 0.23 -1.11
C LYS A 32 -11.77 0.94 -0.96
N LEU A 33 -10.79 0.56 -1.79
CA LEU A 33 -9.49 1.22 -1.82
C LEU A 33 -9.70 2.71 -2.09
N THR A 34 -9.01 3.54 -1.31
CA THR A 34 -8.90 4.95 -1.62
C THR A 34 -7.82 5.18 -2.66
N LYS A 35 -7.86 6.33 -3.35
CA LYS A 35 -6.80 6.75 -4.27
C LYS A 35 -5.40 6.69 -3.62
N ALA A 36 -5.31 7.00 -2.33
CA ALA A 36 -4.06 6.90 -1.57
C ALA A 36 -3.60 5.44 -1.37
N ASP A 37 -4.52 4.49 -1.22
CA ASP A 37 -4.16 3.07 -1.12
C ASP A 37 -3.65 2.55 -2.47
N GLU A 38 -4.30 2.95 -3.57
CA GLU A 38 -3.87 2.59 -4.94
C GLU A 38 -2.46 3.12 -5.24
N VAL A 39 -2.17 4.36 -4.85
CA VAL A 39 -0.84 4.98 -5.01
C VAL A 39 0.19 4.27 -4.12
N ASN A 40 -0.15 3.94 -2.88
CA ASN A 40 0.76 3.19 -2.00
C ASN A 40 1.06 1.79 -2.55
N GLU A 41 0.04 1.09 -3.06
CA GLU A 41 0.22 -0.23 -3.68
C GLU A 41 1.14 -0.15 -4.90
N ALA A 42 0.84 0.77 -5.83
CA ALA A 42 1.66 0.99 -7.02
C ALA A 42 3.11 1.35 -6.67
N THR A 43 3.30 2.15 -5.61
CA THR A 43 4.63 2.52 -5.10
C THR A 43 5.40 1.31 -4.60
N LEU A 44 4.80 0.49 -3.74
CA LEU A 44 5.45 -0.70 -3.19
C LEU A 44 5.82 -1.71 -4.28
N VAL A 45 4.92 -1.94 -5.24
CA VAL A 45 5.17 -2.81 -6.38
C VAL A 45 6.33 -2.27 -7.21
N THR A 46 6.32 -0.99 -7.56
CA THR A 46 7.36 -0.35 -8.37
C THR A 46 8.74 -0.38 -7.70
N LEU A 47 8.81 -0.10 -6.39
CA LEU A 47 10.06 -0.21 -5.63
C LEU A 47 10.61 -1.64 -5.60
N SER A 48 9.74 -2.65 -5.51
CA SER A 48 10.16 -4.06 -5.55
C SER A 48 10.78 -4.43 -6.90
N ILE A 49 10.23 -3.90 -8.00
CA ILE A 49 10.72 -4.11 -9.37
C ILE A 49 12.06 -3.41 -9.56
N ILE A 50 12.18 -2.14 -9.15
CA ILE A 50 13.45 -1.39 -9.18
C ILE A 50 14.53 -2.15 -8.42
N ARG A 51 14.24 -2.64 -7.21
CA ARG A 51 15.20 -3.40 -6.41
C ARG A 51 15.66 -4.66 -7.13
N ARG A 52 14.76 -5.37 -7.82
CA ARG A 52 15.10 -6.56 -8.61
C ARG A 52 15.97 -6.20 -9.82
N ALA A 53 15.60 -5.15 -10.55
CA ALA A 53 16.32 -4.65 -11.72
C ALA A 53 17.76 -4.24 -11.35
N LEU A 54 17.93 -3.50 -10.25
CA LEU A 54 19.25 -3.12 -9.71
C LEU A 54 20.12 -4.33 -9.36
N ARG A 55 19.54 -5.36 -8.73
CA ARG A 55 20.27 -6.60 -8.39
C ARG A 55 20.70 -7.38 -9.62
N ALA A 56 19.89 -7.37 -10.67
CA ALA A 56 20.17 -8.06 -11.92
C ALA A 56 21.05 -7.25 -12.88
N GLY A 57 21.24 -5.94 -12.63
CA GLY A 57 21.90 -5.03 -13.57
C GLY A 57 21.12 -4.90 -14.89
N GLN A 58 19.80 -5.05 -14.85
CA GLN A 58 18.93 -5.06 -16.03
C GLN A 58 18.00 -3.84 -16.04
N PRO A 59 17.59 -3.37 -17.24
CA PRO A 59 16.56 -2.35 -17.35
C PRO A 59 15.18 -2.92 -16.98
N ILE A 60 14.17 -2.06 -16.85
CA ILE A 60 12.85 -2.45 -16.35
C ILE A 60 11.91 -2.76 -17.53
N ASP A 61 11.35 -3.97 -17.56
CA ASP A 61 10.33 -4.36 -18.52
C ASP A 61 9.01 -3.61 -18.20
N PRO A 62 8.44 -2.84 -19.14
CA PRO A 62 7.14 -2.19 -19.00
C PRO A 62 6.04 -3.13 -18.51
N LYS A 63 6.06 -4.41 -18.90
CA LYS A 63 5.05 -5.41 -18.54
C LYS A 63 4.94 -5.66 -17.03
N HIS A 64 6.01 -5.35 -16.28
CA HIS A 64 6.02 -5.54 -14.84
C HIS A 64 5.54 -4.32 -14.07
N LEU A 65 5.49 -3.14 -14.70
CA LEU A 65 5.11 -1.91 -14.03
C LEU A 65 3.59 -1.79 -13.86
N PRO A 66 3.12 -1.12 -12.79
CA PRO A 66 1.72 -0.70 -12.69
C PRO A 66 1.35 0.22 -13.86
N GLU A 67 0.14 0.05 -14.40
CA GLU A 67 -0.38 0.80 -15.55
C GLU A 67 -0.20 2.31 -15.40
N ARG A 68 -0.54 2.85 -14.23
CA ARG A 68 -0.43 4.28 -13.95
C ARG A 68 1.00 4.82 -13.99
N VAL A 69 2.00 4.00 -13.66
CA VAL A 69 3.41 4.40 -13.79
C VAL A 69 3.83 4.41 -15.25
N VAL A 70 3.35 3.47 -16.06
CA VAL A 70 3.57 3.43 -17.51
C VAL A 70 2.94 4.65 -18.18
N GLU A 71 1.71 5.02 -17.81
CA GLU A 71 1.04 6.23 -18.33
C GLU A 71 1.87 7.50 -18.06
N ILE A 72 2.39 7.66 -16.85
CA ILE A 72 3.25 8.81 -16.49
C ILE A 72 4.55 8.78 -17.31
N LEU A 73 5.17 7.60 -17.48
CA LEU A 73 6.38 7.45 -18.28
C LEU A 73 6.14 7.82 -19.74
N GLU A 74 5.05 7.36 -20.35
CA GLU A 74 4.72 7.68 -21.74
C GLU A 74 4.37 9.16 -21.94
N ALA A 75 3.76 9.81 -20.94
CA ALA A 75 3.43 11.22 -20.99
C ALA A 75 4.65 12.15 -20.79
N ASN A 76 5.65 11.73 -20.00
CA ASN A 76 6.73 12.61 -19.54
C ASN A 76 8.13 12.23 -20.06
N CYS A 77 8.40 10.97 -20.36
CA CYS A 77 9.68 10.51 -20.88
C CYS A 77 9.61 10.35 -22.41
N VAL A 78 10.27 11.25 -23.14
CA VAL A 78 10.44 11.10 -24.59
C VAL A 78 11.33 9.89 -24.84
N CYS A 79 10.75 8.79 -25.36
CA CYS A 79 11.28 7.44 -25.61
C CYS A 79 12.60 7.32 -26.42
N SER A 80 13.33 8.41 -26.64
CA SER A 80 14.52 8.51 -27.48
C SER A 80 15.72 7.66 -27.05
N LYS A 81 15.76 7.14 -25.80
CA LYS A 81 16.88 6.36 -25.25
C LYS A 81 16.46 5.13 -24.42
N MET A 82 15.40 4.44 -24.84
CA MET A 82 15.00 3.20 -24.18
C MET A 82 16.01 2.07 -24.47
N PRO A 83 16.61 1.45 -23.44
CA PRO A 83 17.43 0.26 -23.63
C PRO A 83 16.61 -0.88 -24.26
N MET A 84 17.26 -1.66 -25.11
CA MET A 84 16.68 -2.88 -25.67
C MET A 84 17.18 -4.09 -24.88
N ALA A 85 16.26 -4.88 -24.34
CA ALA A 85 16.55 -6.18 -23.76
C ALA A 85 15.54 -7.20 -24.33
N ASP A 86 16.02 -8.40 -24.65
CA ASP A 86 15.20 -9.47 -25.24
C ASP A 86 14.36 -9.03 -26.47
N GLY A 87 14.90 -8.10 -27.27
CA GLY A 87 14.25 -7.57 -28.46
C GLY A 87 13.10 -6.59 -28.20
N ARG A 88 12.93 -6.11 -26.95
CA ARG A 88 11.87 -5.17 -26.55
C ARG A 88 12.42 -3.92 -25.88
N PRO A 89 11.75 -2.77 -26.04
CA PRO A 89 12.12 -1.55 -25.34
C PRO A 89 11.83 -1.69 -23.84
N HIS A 90 12.80 -1.29 -23.02
CA HIS A 90 12.72 -1.28 -21.57
C HIS A 90 12.91 0.15 -21.04
N TYR A 91 12.43 0.43 -19.83
CA TYR A 91 12.66 1.71 -19.17
C TYR A 91 13.97 1.70 -18.39
N GLN A 92 14.63 2.85 -18.33
CA GLN A 92 15.74 3.06 -17.40
C GLN A 92 15.20 3.22 -15.98
N ILE A 93 15.99 2.79 -15.00
CA ILE A 93 15.59 2.86 -13.59
C ILE A 93 15.31 4.31 -13.17
N ASP A 94 16.16 5.26 -13.60
CA ASP A 94 16.02 6.68 -13.28
C ASP A 94 14.70 7.28 -13.81
N ASP A 95 14.25 6.83 -14.98
CA ASP A 95 12.97 7.27 -15.56
C ASP A 95 11.80 6.74 -14.72
N VAL A 96 11.85 5.48 -14.31
CA VAL A 96 10.83 4.86 -13.45
C VAL A 96 10.78 5.53 -12.07
N ILE A 97 11.92 5.93 -11.51
CA ILE A 97 11.98 6.69 -10.24
C ILE A 97 11.28 8.05 -10.41
N LYS A 98 11.59 8.81 -11.47
CA LYS A 98 10.93 10.10 -11.72
C LYS A 98 9.42 9.96 -11.90
N ALA A 99 8.98 8.92 -12.61
CA ALA A 99 7.54 8.65 -12.76
C ALA A 99 6.88 8.32 -11.43
N LEU A 100 7.60 7.63 -10.53
CA LEU A 100 7.11 7.35 -9.19
C LEU A 100 7.00 8.61 -8.32
N ASP A 101 7.98 9.52 -8.40
CA ASP A 101 7.93 10.81 -7.71
C ASP A 101 6.73 11.65 -8.17
N LEU A 102 6.45 11.66 -9.48
CA LEU A 102 5.26 12.31 -10.05
C LEU A 102 3.96 11.66 -9.56
N LEU A 103 3.89 10.32 -9.53
CA LEU A 103 2.72 9.60 -9.02
C LEU A 103 2.40 9.97 -7.57
N ILE A 104 3.44 10.12 -6.74
CA ILE A 104 3.31 10.51 -5.33
C ILE A 104 2.86 11.98 -5.24
N GLY A 105 3.48 12.89 -6.00
CA GLY A 105 3.09 14.31 -6.05
C GLY A 105 1.63 14.51 -6.47
N GLU A 106 1.16 13.81 -7.51
CA GLU A 106 -0.26 13.82 -7.93
C GLU A 106 -1.24 13.34 -6.84
N ALA A 107 -0.76 12.51 -5.92
CA ALA A 107 -1.57 11.98 -4.82
C ALA A 107 -1.60 12.93 -3.63
N THR A 108 -0.51 13.66 -3.37
CA THR A 108 -0.39 14.62 -2.25
C THR A 108 -0.85 16.03 -2.62
N GLY A 109 -0.97 16.35 -3.91
CA GLY A 109 -1.38 17.67 -4.40
C GLY A 109 -0.28 18.73 -4.30
N GLU A 110 0.98 18.29 -4.23
CA GLU A 110 2.18 19.14 -4.27
C GLU A 110 2.74 19.27 -5.69
#